data_AF-A0A7C9A6E2-F1
#
_entry.id   AF-A0A7C9A6E2-F1
#
_cell.length_a   1.000
_cell.length_b   1.000
_cell.length_c   1.000
_cell.angle_alpha   90.00
_cell.angle_beta   90.00
_cell.angle_gamma   90.00
#
_symmetry.space_group_name_H-M   'P 1'
#
loop_
_entity.id
_entity.type
_entity.pdbx_description
1 polymer ?
#
loop_
_entity_poly.entity_id
_entity_poly.type
_entity_poly.pdbx_seq_one_letter_code
_entity_poly.pdbx_strand_id
1 'polypeptide(L)'
;HQDKFFKDRHYLDKEWGRYFTGSGEKVLLEVGCGAGNTIFPLLATYPDVFIHACDFSQRAISLVQSHKEYADTRIHAFVCDLTSGDMSNHVAPSSVDIVTMIFVLSAVSPERMPLVLQNIKKVLKPNGLVLFRDYATGDLAQERLTCKDQMISENFYVRGDGTVSSVNEFVDFVCCLCFYLFGLYNKLHTLLFRELSTFLKNT
;
A
#
# COMPACT_ATOMS: atom_id res chain seq x y z
N HIS A 1 3.56 -21.61 17.66
CA HIS A 1 3.94 -21.58 16.23
C HIS A 1 3.92 -20.12 15.79
N GLN A 2 5.07 -19.55 15.47
CA GLN A 2 5.19 -18.15 15.02
C GLN A 2 4.97 -18.10 13.51
N ASP A 3 4.00 -17.30 13.08
CA ASP A 3 3.64 -17.06 11.67
C ASP A 3 4.83 -16.47 10.89
N LYS A 4 5.69 -17.34 10.34
CA LYS A 4 6.81 -16.99 9.45
C LYS A 4 6.36 -16.70 8.01
N PHE A 5 5.12 -16.27 7.78
CA PHE A 5 4.58 -16.17 6.42
C PHE A 5 5.00 -14.89 5.69
N PHE A 6 5.48 -13.87 6.40
CA PHE A 6 5.92 -12.61 5.82
C PHE A 6 7.22 -12.13 6.47
N LYS A 7 8.20 -11.73 5.65
CA LYS A 7 9.45 -11.14 6.13
C LYS A 7 9.25 -9.66 6.42
N ASP A 8 9.86 -9.17 7.50
CA ASP A 8 9.90 -7.75 7.84
C ASP A 8 10.44 -6.91 6.69
N ARG A 9 9.75 -5.80 6.39
CA ARG A 9 10.02 -4.96 5.22
C ARG A 9 11.05 -3.88 5.50
N HIS A 10 12.19 -4.23 6.10
CA HIS A 10 13.27 -3.31 6.44
C HIS A 10 13.86 -2.53 5.24
N TYR A 11 13.59 -2.97 4.00
CA TYR A 11 14.02 -2.27 2.80
C TYR A 11 13.29 -0.93 2.57
N LEU A 12 12.10 -0.73 3.17
CA LEU A 12 11.33 0.49 3.01
C LEU A 12 12.05 1.72 3.56
N ASP A 13 12.93 1.52 4.54
CA ASP A 13 13.77 2.58 5.08
C ASP A 13 14.73 3.16 4.03
N LYS A 14 15.38 2.30 3.25
CA LYS A 14 16.29 2.72 2.16
C LYS A 14 15.56 3.46 1.04
N GLU A 15 14.33 3.05 0.77
CA GLU A 15 13.53 3.53 -0.35
C GLU A 15 12.76 4.82 -0.01
N TRP A 16 12.14 4.87 1.17
CA TRP A 16 11.18 5.90 1.56
C TRP A 16 11.56 6.65 2.84
N GLY A 17 12.67 6.30 3.49
CA GLY A 17 13.05 6.86 4.80
C GLY A 17 13.02 8.39 4.86
N ARG A 18 13.49 9.05 3.80
CA ARG A 18 13.48 10.52 3.67
C ARG A 18 12.10 11.17 3.79
N TYR A 19 11.01 10.44 3.56
CA TYR A 19 9.64 10.94 3.69
C TYR A 19 9.13 10.82 5.14
N PHE A 20 9.64 9.84 5.89
CA PHE A 20 9.28 9.62 7.28
C PHE A 20 10.11 10.50 8.23
N THR A 21 11.28 10.97 7.77
CA THR A 21 12.11 11.94 8.50
C THR A 21 11.65 13.38 8.30
N GLY A 22 11.70 14.21 9.34
CA GLY A 22 11.45 15.64 9.26
C GLY A 22 11.10 16.23 10.63
N SER A 23 10.81 17.53 10.67
CA SER A 23 10.31 18.17 11.89
C SER A 23 8.81 17.89 12.09
N GLY A 24 8.46 17.51 13.31
CA GLY A 24 7.07 17.31 13.77
C GLY A 24 6.54 15.89 13.58
N GLU A 25 5.48 15.58 14.33
CA GLU A 25 4.78 14.31 14.24
C GLU A 25 4.22 14.08 12.82
N LYS A 26 4.32 12.83 12.34
CA LYS A 26 3.82 12.42 11.03
C LYS A 26 2.68 11.42 11.18
N VAL A 27 1.59 11.65 10.46
CA VAL A 27 0.46 10.72 10.41
C VAL A 27 0.54 9.90 9.13
N LEU A 28 0.72 8.58 9.27
CA LEU A 28 0.77 7.62 8.17
C LEU A 28 -0.51 6.77 8.14
N LEU A 29 -0.98 6.40 6.95
CA LEU A 29 -1.99 5.37 6.73
C LEU A 29 -1.39 4.22 5.93
N GLU A 30 -1.18 3.06 6.57
CA GLU A 30 -0.84 1.80 5.90
C GLU A 30 -2.13 1.08 5.50
N VAL A 31 -2.36 1.00 4.19
CA VAL A 31 -3.48 0.27 3.60
C VAL A 31 -3.04 -1.15 3.27
N GLY A 32 -3.87 -2.14 3.62
CA GLY A 32 -3.54 -3.56 3.44
C GLY A 32 -2.39 -3.97 4.35
N CYS A 33 -2.48 -3.61 5.63
CA CYS A 33 -1.38 -3.75 6.58
C CYS A 33 -0.99 -5.19 6.90
N GLY A 34 -1.86 -6.18 6.61
CA GLY A 34 -1.63 -7.58 6.92
C GLY A 34 -1.30 -7.79 8.40
N ALA A 35 -0.27 -8.57 8.68
CA ALA A 35 0.20 -8.81 10.05
C ALA A 35 1.07 -7.68 10.64
N GLY A 36 1.27 -6.56 9.93
CA GLY A 36 2.04 -5.41 10.43
C GLY A 36 3.54 -5.42 10.12
N ASN A 37 4.01 -6.22 9.16
CA ASN A 37 5.44 -6.33 8.80
C ASN A 37 6.03 -5.05 8.16
N THR A 38 5.18 -4.08 7.80
CA THR A 38 5.58 -2.71 7.47
C THR A 38 5.57 -1.83 8.71
N ILE A 39 4.49 -1.94 9.51
CA ILE A 39 4.15 -1.06 10.63
C ILE A 39 5.21 -1.11 11.72
N PHE A 40 5.54 -2.31 12.23
CA PHE A 40 6.42 -2.43 13.40
C PHE A 40 7.85 -2.01 13.11
N PRO A 41 8.49 -2.42 11.99
CA PRO A 41 9.79 -1.88 11.63
C PRO A 41 9.79 -0.35 11.48
N LEU A 42 8.74 0.22 10.89
CA LEU A 42 8.63 1.67 10.70
C LEU A 42 8.54 2.41 12.04
N LEU A 43 7.74 1.91 12.98
CA LEU A 43 7.64 2.49 14.32
C LEU A 43 8.94 2.40 15.12
N ALA A 44 9.69 1.30 14.96
CA ALA A 44 10.98 1.12 15.61
C ALA A 44 12.03 2.11 15.08
N THR A 45 11.97 2.45 13.78
CA THR A 45 12.89 3.41 13.16
C THR A 45 12.46 4.86 13.35
N TYR A 46 11.16 5.15 13.36
CA TYR A 46 10.61 6.51 13.35
C TYR A 46 9.73 6.79 14.58
N PRO A 47 10.33 7.27 15.69
CA PRO A 47 9.64 7.47 16.96
C PRO A 47 8.65 8.65 16.95
N ASP A 48 8.54 9.42 15.87
CA ASP A 48 7.59 10.55 15.74
C ASP A 48 6.43 10.26 14.78
N VAL A 49 6.30 9.01 14.31
CA VAL A 49 5.23 8.59 13.41
C VAL A 49 4.06 7.98 14.19
N PHE A 50 2.86 8.46 13.91
CA PHE A 50 1.59 7.81 14.25
C PHE A 50 1.04 7.07 13.03
N ILE A 51 0.55 5.84 13.21
CA ILE A 51 0.10 4.98 12.11
C ILE A 51 -1.38 4.62 12.25
N HIS A 52 -2.19 5.04 11.28
CA HIS A 52 -3.43 4.36 10.95
C HIS A 52 -3.12 3.11 10.14
N ALA A 53 -3.68 1.97 10.53
CA ALA A 53 -3.43 0.69 9.89
C ALA A 53 -4.77 0.04 9.52
N CYS A 54 -4.99 -0.25 8.24
CA CYS A 54 -6.22 -0.90 7.82
C CYS A 54 -6.00 -2.10 6.92
N ASP A 55 -6.92 -3.05 7.03
CA ASP A 55 -6.97 -4.25 6.22
C ASP A 55 -8.44 -4.69 6.12
N PHE A 56 -8.84 -5.31 5.01
CA PHE A 56 -10.19 -5.85 4.88
C PHE A 56 -10.38 -7.09 5.77
N SER A 57 -9.29 -7.75 6.15
CA SER A 57 -9.28 -8.96 6.97
C SER A 57 -9.28 -8.63 8.46
N GLN A 58 -10.37 -9.01 9.14
CA GLN A 58 -10.43 -8.95 10.60
C GLN A 58 -9.28 -9.72 11.27
N ARG A 59 -8.83 -10.83 10.66
CA ARG A 59 -7.69 -11.61 11.16
C ARG A 59 -6.39 -10.80 11.11
N ALA A 60 -6.14 -10.06 10.03
CA ALA A 60 -4.95 -9.23 9.89
C ALA A 60 -4.91 -8.16 10.99
N ILE A 61 -6.03 -7.47 11.20
CA ILE A 61 -6.16 -6.46 12.27
C ILE A 61 -5.97 -7.07 13.66
N SER A 62 -6.53 -8.25 13.94
CA SER A 62 -6.30 -8.93 15.20
C SER A 62 -4.83 -9.29 15.43
N LEU A 63 -4.08 -9.67 14.39
CA LEU A 63 -2.64 -9.92 14.49
C LEU A 63 -1.89 -8.65 14.87
N VAL A 64 -2.16 -7.52 14.19
CA VAL A 64 -1.54 -6.22 14.49
C VAL A 64 -1.84 -5.79 15.93
N GLN A 65 -3.10 -5.86 16.37
CA GLN A 65 -3.52 -5.46 17.72
C GLN A 65 -2.93 -6.37 18.81
N SER A 66 -2.67 -7.64 18.51
CA SER A 66 -2.07 -8.59 19.46
C SER A 66 -0.54 -8.49 19.55
N HIS A 67 0.10 -7.70 18.68
CA HIS A 67 1.55 -7.60 18.63
C HIS A 67 2.10 -6.91 19.89
N LYS A 68 3.22 -7.42 20.41
CA LYS A 68 3.83 -6.93 21.68
C LYS A 68 4.23 -5.44 21.65
N GLU A 69 4.46 -4.89 20.46
CA GLU A 69 4.88 -3.50 20.24
C GLU A 69 3.71 -2.61 19.84
N TYR A 70 2.48 -3.15 19.82
CA TYR A 70 1.29 -2.35 19.58
C TYR A 70 1.03 -1.44 20.78
N ALA A 71 0.82 -0.15 20.49
CA ALA A 71 0.46 0.86 21.47
C ALA A 71 -0.59 1.79 20.85
N ASP A 72 -1.74 1.96 21.50
CA ASP A 72 -2.84 2.80 20.99
C ASP A 72 -2.45 4.29 20.86
N THR A 73 -1.40 4.71 21.56
CA THR A 73 -0.81 6.06 21.41
C THR A 73 -0.01 6.24 20.13
N ARG A 74 0.28 5.16 19.41
CA ARG A 74 1.16 5.10 18.24
C ARG A 74 0.47 4.52 17.01
N ILE A 75 -0.52 3.66 17.23
CA ILE A 75 -1.19 2.88 16.18
C ILE A 75 -2.69 2.93 16.41
N HIS A 76 -3.45 3.19 15.35
CA HIS A 76 -4.88 2.95 15.29
C HIS A 76 -5.16 1.92 14.20
N ALA A 77 -5.37 0.67 14.60
CA ALA A 77 -5.64 -0.43 13.67
C ALA A 77 -7.15 -0.74 13.57
N PHE A 78 -7.69 -0.81 12.36
CA PHE A 78 -9.13 -1.00 12.11
C PHE A 78 -9.41 -1.80 10.83
N VAL A 79 -10.54 -2.51 10.81
CA VAL A 79 -10.98 -3.22 9.60
C VAL A 79 -11.59 -2.23 8.62
N CYS A 80 -11.14 -2.26 7.37
CA CYS A 80 -11.71 -1.45 6.29
C CYS A 80 -11.52 -2.11 4.93
N ASP A 81 -12.60 -2.30 4.20
CA ASP A 81 -12.57 -2.65 2.78
C ASP A 81 -12.60 -1.35 1.95
N LEU A 82 -11.46 -1.01 1.32
CA LEU A 82 -11.36 0.21 0.50
C LEU A 82 -12.24 0.19 -0.75
N THR A 83 -12.74 -0.98 -1.16
CA THR A 83 -13.55 -1.15 -2.38
C THR A 83 -15.04 -0.98 -2.14
N SER A 84 -15.47 -0.85 -0.88
CA SER A 84 -16.88 -0.71 -0.50
C SER A 84 -17.13 0.25 0.67
N GLY A 85 -16.14 0.50 1.52
CA GLY A 85 -16.23 1.37 2.69
C GLY A 85 -15.88 2.83 2.41
N ASP A 86 -16.19 3.69 3.39
CA ASP A 86 -15.75 5.09 3.43
C ASP A 86 -14.61 5.23 4.47
N MET A 87 -13.42 5.59 4.00
CA MET A 87 -12.24 5.75 4.85
C MET A 87 -12.44 6.80 5.95
N SER A 88 -13.31 7.79 5.71
CA SER A 88 -13.56 8.87 6.67
C SER A 88 -14.28 8.45 7.95
N ASN A 89 -14.86 7.25 7.98
CA ASN A 89 -15.44 6.69 9.20
C ASN A 89 -14.38 6.33 10.24
N HIS A 90 -13.12 6.18 9.82
CA HIS A 90 -12.02 5.75 10.68
C HIS A 90 -10.89 6.78 10.78
N VAL A 91 -10.70 7.57 9.72
CA VAL A 91 -9.60 8.54 9.61
C VAL A 91 -10.17 9.89 9.22
N ALA A 92 -9.83 10.93 9.96
CA ALA A 92 -10.35 12.27 9.69
C ALA A 92 -9.96 12.74 8.26
N PRO A 93 -10.85 13.45 7.54
CA PRO A 93 -10.51 14.03 6.24
C PRO A 93 -9.29 14.95 6.33
N SER A 94 -8.45 14.97 5.29
CA SER A 94 -7.23 15.81 5.23
C SER A 94 -6.31 15.72 6.46
N SER A 95 -6.20 14.55 7.10
CA SER A 95 -5.39 14.37 8.32
C SER A 95 -4.12 13.56 8.11
N VAL A 96 -4.00 12.83 7.00
CA VAL A 96 -2.89 11.92 6.71
C VAL A 96 -1.80 12.63 5.90
N ASP A 97 -0.56 12.55 6.38
CA ASP A 97 0.62 13.07 5.68
C ASP A 97 1.08 12.10 4.59
N ILE A 98 1.06 10.80 4.86
CA ILE A 98 1.57 9.77 3.95
C ILE A 98 0.64 8.57 3.93
N VAL A 99 0.27 8.12 2.74
CA VAL A 99 -0.46 6.85 2.54
C VAL A 99 0.50 5.86 1.90
N THR A 100 0.57 4.66 2.45
CA THR A 100 1.36 3.55 1.92
C THR A 100 0.44 2.42 1.45
N MET A 101 0.68 1.92 0.24
CA MET A 101 -0.04 0.79 -0.36
C MET A 101 0.97 -0.21 -0.92
N ILE A 102 1.17 -1.34 -0.22
CA ILE A 102 2.16 -2.34 -0.60
C ILE A 102 1.45 -3.65 -0.98
N PHE A 103 1.49 -4.00 -2.27
CA PHE A 103 0.79 -5.15 -2.87
C PHE A 103 -0.73 -5.13 -2.67
N VAL A 104 -1.31 -3.93 -2.70
CA VAL A 104 -2.75 -3.69 -2.51
C VAL A 104 -3.48 -3.54 -3.82
N LEU A 105 -2.96 -2.73 -4.73
CA LEU A 105 -3.63 -2.33 -5.97
C LEU A 105 -3.83 -3.53 -6.90
N SER A 106 -2.88 -4.47 -6.97
CA SER A 106 -3.03 -5.72 -7.75
C SER A 106 -4.17 -6.64 -7.27
N ALA A 107 -4.65 -6.44 -6.05
CA ALA A 107 -5.79 -7.15 -5.48
C ALA A 107 -7.12 -6.39 -5.66
N VAL A 108 -7.10 -5.18 -6.23
CA VAL A 108 -8.27 -4.35 -6.48
C VAL A 108 -8.70 -4.47 -7.94
N SER A 109 -9.97 -4.74 -8.19
CA SER A 109 -10.50 -4.78 -9.56
C SER A 109 -10.46 -3.38 -10.21
N PRO A 110 -10.22 -3.27 -11.54
CA PRO A 110 -10.14 -1.98 -12.23
C PRO A 110 -11.35 -1.07 -11.99
N GLU A 111 -12.56 -1.64 -11.95
CA GLU A 111 -13.82 -0.94 -11.72
C GLU A 111 -13.91 -0.29 -10.34
N ARG A 112 -13.23 -0.85 -9.34
CA ARG A 112 -13.22 -0.35 -7.95
C ARG A 112 -12.11 0.65 -7.70
N MET A 113 -11.11 0.74 -8.57
CA MET A 113 -9.96 1.62 -8.42
C MET A 113 -10.34 3.11 -8.22
N PRO A 114 -11.32 3.69 -8.95
CA PRO A 114 -11.73 5.08 -8.72
C PRO A 114 -12.21 5.33 -7.29
N LEU A 115 -12.94 4.40 -6.69
CA LEU A 115 -13.42 4.51 -5.31
C LEU A 115 -12.26 4.43 -4.31
N VAL A 116 -11.32 3.49 -4.52
CA VAL A 116 -10.10 3.39 -3.70
C VAL A 116 -9.35 4.72 -3.70
N LEU A 117 -9.10 5.29 -4.88
CA LEU A 117 -8.39 6.58 -5.00
C LEU A 117 -9.18 7.76 -4.39
N GLN A 118 -10.50 7.78 -4.49
CA GLN A 118 -11.34 8.77 -3.81
C GLN A 118 -11.20 8.71 -2.30
N ASN A 119 -11.26 7.50 -1.73
CA ASN A 119 -11.07 7.26 -0.30
C ASN A 119 -9.70 7.76 0.18
N ILE A 120 -8.63 7.45 -0.56
CA ILE A 120 -7.29 7.92 -0.26
C ILE A 120 -7.22 9.45 -0.33
N LYS A 121 -7.72 10.06 -1.41
CA LYS A 121 -7.71 11.52 -1.59
C LYS A 121 -8.45 12.25 -0.47
N LYS A 122 -9.54 11.69 0.04
CA LYS A 122 -10.38 12.31 1.09
C LYS A 122 -9.62 12.49 2.41
N VAL A 123 -8.78 11.52 2.78
CA VAL A 123 -8.04 11.54 4.05
C VAL A 123 -6.64 12.16 3.92
N LEU A 124 -6.10 12.22 2.71
CA LEU A 124 -4.79 12.80 2.43
C LEU A 124 -4.80 14.32 2.58
N LYS A 125 -3.78 14.88 3.25
CA LYS A 125 -3.57 16.32 3.37
C LYS A 125 -3.34 16.99 1.99
N PRO A 126 -3.57 18.32 1.86
CA PRO A 126 -3.28 19.08 0.65
C PRO A 126 -1.84 18.99 0.11
N ASN A 127 -0.87 18.46 0.87
CA ASN A 127 0.49 18.13 0.40
C ASN A 127 0.94 16.71 0.79
N GLY A 128 -0.01 15.85 1.15
CA GLY A 128 0.30 14.48 1.54
C GLY A 128 0.82 13.66 0.36
N LEU A 129 1.54 12.60 0.66
CA LEU A 129 2.16 11.71 -0.32
C LEU A 129 1.44 10.38 -0.37
N VAL A 130 1.40 9.77 -1.55
CA VAL A 130 1.00 8.38 -1.73
C VAL A 130 2.23 7.62 -2.20
N LEU A 131 2.67 6.67 -1.39
CA LEU A 131 3.78 5.77 -1.65
C LEU A 131 3.19 4.40 -1.92
N PHE A 132 3.54 3.79 -3.05
CA PHE A 132 3.04 2.45 -3.32
C PHE A 132 4.10 1.58 -3.97
N ARG A 133 3.94 0.29 -3.73
CA ARG A 133 4.74 -0.77 -4.32
C ARG A 133 3.80 -1.90 -4.67
N ASP A 134 3.74 -2.27 -5.93
CA ASP A 134 2.85 -3.34 -6.39
C ASP A 134 3.52 -4.21 -7.45
N TYR A 135 2.82 -5.27 -7.85
CA TYR A 135 3.25 -6.11 -8.95
C TYR A 135 3.13 -5.35 -10.28
N ALA A 136 4.10 -5.59 -11.15
CA ALA A 136 4.14 -5.02 -12.50
C ALA A 136 4.44 -6.11 -13.52
N THR A 137 3.93 -5.94 -14.75
CA THR A 137 4.29 -6.82 -15.87
C THR A 137 5.80 -6.90 -16.04
N GLY A 138 6.33 -8.13 -16.06
CA GLY A 138 7.75 -8.45 -16.15
C GLY A 138 8.50 -8.45 -14.82
N ASP A 139 7.82 -8.39 -13.68
CA ASP A 139 8.48 -8.47 -12.38
C ASP A 139 8.82 -9.93 -11.97
N LEU A 140 9.78 -10.06 -11.04
CA LEU A 140 10.24 -11.36 -10.52
C LEU A 140 9.12 -12.16 -9.84
N ALA A 141 8.03 -11.51 -9.42
CA ALA A 141 6.91 -12.20 -8.80
C ALA A 141 6.03 -12.85 -9.87
N GLN A 142 5.80 -12.19 -10.99
CA GLN A 142 5.16 -12.77 -12.17
C GLN A 142 5.96 -13.97 -12.67
N GLU A 143 7.28 -13.84 -12.85
CA GLU A 143 8.13 -14.98 -13.27
C GLU A 143 7.99 -16.17 -12.31
N ARG A 144 7.99 -15.92 -11.00
CA ARG A 144 7.84 -16.97 -9.97
C ARG A 144 6.46 -17.61 -9.97
N LEU A 145 5.40 -16.87 -10.28
CA LEU A 145 4.02 -17.39 -10.36
C LEU A 145 3.81 -18.18 -11.66
N THR A 146 4.37 -17.70 -12.77
CA THR A 146 4.38 -18.39 -14.07
C THR A 146 5.15 -19.72 -13.99
N CYS A 147 6.29 -19.77 -13.29
CA CYS A 147 7.05 -21.01 -13.11
C CYS A 147 6.35 -22.06 -12.21
N LYS A 148 5.25 -21.73 -11.52
CA LYS A 148 4.56 -22.63 -10.59
C LYS A 148 3.22 -23.16 -11.09
N ASP A 149 2.86 -22.94 -12.37
CA ASP A 149 1.53 -23.27 -12.94
C ASP A 149 0.35 -22.74 -12.09
N GLN A 150 0.55 -21.61 -11.41
CA GLN A 150 -0.47 -20.96 -10.57
C GLN A 150 -1.33 -19.94 -11.34
N MET A 151 -1.28 -19.99 -12.66
CA MET A 151 -2.00 -19.08 -13.55
C MET A 151 -3.42 -19.61 -13.81
N ILE A 152 -4.43 -18.84 -13.42
CA ILE A 152 -5.85 -19.19 -13.64
C ILE A 152 -6.27 -18.81 -15.06
N SER A 153 -5.82 -17.63 -15.50
CA SER A 153 -6.05 -17.07 -16.82
C SER A 153 -4.93 -16.08 -17.14
N GLU A 154 -4.86 -15.60 -18.37
CA GLU A 154 -3.85 -14.61 -18.79
C GLU A 154 -3.81 -13.45 -17.78
N ASN A 155 -2.65 -13.21 -17.18
CA ASN A 155 -2.42 -12.17 -16.17
C ASN A 155 -3.16 -12.30 -14.82
N PHE A 156 -3.77 -13.45 -14.50
CA PHE A 156 -4.39 -13.73 -13.19
C PHE A 156 -3.80 -14.99 -12.55
N TYR A 157 -3.42 -14.89 -11.28
CA TYR A 157 -2.71 -15.93 -10.56
C TYR A 157 -3.34 -16.20 -9.18
N VAL A 158 -3.33 -17.45 -8.71
CA VAL A 158 -3.65 -17.82 -7.33
C VAL A 158 -2.37 -17.96 -6.52
N ARG A 159 -2.27 -17.25 -5.41
CA ARG A 159 -1.17 -17.45 -4.45
C ARG A 159 -1.39 -18.74 -3.66
N GLY A 160 -0.31 -19.30 -3.09
CA GLY A 160 -0.38 -20.53 -2.30
C GLY A 160 -1.28 -20.49 -1.05
N ASP A 161 -1.77 -19.31 -0.66
CA ASP A 161 -2.73 -19.10 0.43
C ASP A 161 -4.19 -18.97 -0.06
N GLY A 162 -4.45 -19.14 -1.36
CA GLY A 162 -5.78 -19.05 -1.97
C GLY A 162 -6.20 -17.63 -2.36
N THR A 163 -5.38 -16.61 -2.11
CA THR A 163 -5.67 -15.23 -2.56
C THR A 163 -5.35 -15.06 -4.04
N VAL A 164 -6.17 -14.28 -4.74
CA VAL A 164 -5.96 -13.97 -6.16
C VAL A 164 -5.11 -12.72 -6.33
N SER A 165 -4.25 -12.71 -7.35
CA SER A 165 -3.45 -11.56 -7.75
C SER A 165 -3.48 -11.41 -9.26
N SER A 166 -3.70 -10.18 -9.74
CA SER A 166 -3.71 -9.86 -11.16
C SER A 166 -2.44 -9.09 -11.52
N VAL A 167 -1.67 -9.55 -12.50
CA VAL A 167 -0.50 -8.85 -13.06
C VAL A 167 -0.92 -8.21 -14.37
N ASN A 168 -1.55 -7.05 -14.31
CA ASN A 168 -1.92 -6.31 -15.51
C ASN A 168 -0.74 -5.41 -15.96
N GLU A 169 -0.83 -4.80 -17.15
CA GLU A 169 -0.12 -3.54 -17.54
C GLU A 169 -0.54 -2.34 -16.65
N PHE A 170 -0.71 -2.61 -15.35
CA PHE A 170 -1.52 -1.91 -14.38
C PHE A 170 -0.91 -0.58 -13.93
N VAL A 171 0.38 -0.42 -14.17
CA VAL A 171 1.17 0.70 -13.69
C VAL A 171 0.89 1.94 -14.54
N ASP A 172 0.76 1.78 -15.85
CA ASP A 172 0.34 2.88 -16.72
C ASP A 172 -1.10 3.27 -16.44
N PHE A 173 -1.98 2.30 -16.17
CA PHE A 173 -3.37 2.60 -15.79
C PHE A 173 -3.47 3.35 -14.46
N VAL A 174 -2.79 2.91 -13.40
CA VAL A 174 -2.80 3.58 -12.08
C VAL A 174 -2.15 4.97 -12.16
N CYS A 175 -1.02 5.10 -12.86
CA CYS A 175 -0.40 6.40 -13.09
C CYS A 175 -1.33 7.33 -13.90
N CYS A 176 -1.98 6.82 -14.94
CA CYS A 176 -2.93 7.56 -15.77
C CYS A 176 -4.21 7.95 -14.98
N LEU A 177 -4.70 7.07 -14.09
CA LEU A 177 -5.85 7.34 -13.21
C LEU A 177 -5.52 8.41 -12.16
N CYS A 178 -4.34 8.31 -11.53
CA CYS A 178 -3.80 9.32 -10.61
C CYS A 178 -3.54 10.67 -11.30
N PHE A 179 -3.13 10.64 -12.58
CA PHE A 179 -2.86 11.79 -13.43
C PHE A 179 -4.15 12.50 -13.88
N TYR A 180 -5.07 11.78 -14.53
CA TYR A 180 -6.25 12.38 -15.18
C TYR A 180 -7.42 12.64 -14.24
N LEU A 181 -7.69 11.77 -13.25
CA LEU A 181 -8.94 11.84 -12.47
C LEU A 181 -8.77 12.46 -11.08
N PHE A 182 -7.58 12.34 -10.48
CA PHE A 182 -7.40 12.69 -9.07
C PHE A 182 -6.43 13.83 -8.79
N GLY A 183 -5.60 14.23 -9.76
CA GLY A 183 -4.68 15.36 -9.64
C GLY A 183 -3.52 15.11 -8.67
N LEU A 184 -3.06 13.86 -8.56
CA LEU A 184 -2.02 13.44 -7.61
C LEU A 184 -0.59 13.52 -8.17
N TYR A 185 -0.39 14.17 -9.33
CA TYR A 185 0.87 14.19 -10.09
C TYR A 185 2.12 14.52 -9.26
N ASN A 186 2.08 15.57 -8.43
CA ASN A 186 3.25 15.99 -7.62
C ASN A 186 3.43 15.22 -6.30
N LYS A 187 2.58 14.21 -6.04
CA LYS A 187 2.45 13.56 -4.73
C LYS A 187 2.65 12.05 -4.77
N LEU A 188 2.78 11.49 -5.97
CA LEU A 188 2.95 10.06 -6.18
C LEU A 188 4.43 9.75 -6.37
N HIS A 189 5.00 8.96 -5.45
CA HIS A 189 6.35 8.44 -5.60
C HIS A 189 6.31 6.94 -5.75
N THR A 190 6.57 6.50 -6.98
CA THR A 190 6.49 5.10 -7.40
C THR A 190 7.87 4.46 -7.36
N LEU A 191 8.01 3.35 -6.64
CA LEU A 191 9.13 2.43 -6.80
C LEU A 191 8.63 1.18 -7.50
N LEU A 192 8.71 1.21 -8.83
CA LEU A 192 8.62 0.01 -9.65
C LEU A 192 10.02 -0.61 -9.76
N PHE A 193 10.10 -1.93 -9.80
CA PHE A 193 11.31 -2.61 -10.25
C PHE A 193 11.41 -2.52 -11.79
N ARG A 194 11.62 -1.30 -12.29
CA ARG A 194 12.07 -0.98 -13.66
C ARG A 194 12.48 0.50 -13.71
N GLU A 195 13.71 0.80 -14.13
CA GLU A 195 14.19 2.16 -14.42
C GLU A 195 13.22 2.86 -15.38
N LEU A 196 12.45 3.83 -14.89
CA LEU A 196 11.58 4.68 -15.71
C LEU A 196 12.30 5.99 -16.05
N SER A 197 13.31 5.89 -16.90
CA SER A 197 13.97 7.02 -17.54
C SER A 197 13.68 7.08 -19.04
N THR A 198 12.45 6.83 -19.52
CA THR A 198 12.09 7.11 -20.93
C THR A 198 10.58 7.11 -21.20
N PHE A 199 9.79 8.02 -20.61
CA PHE A 199 8.41 8.23 -21.11
C PHE A 199 7.92 9.68 -21.18
N LEU A 200 8.72 10.67 -20.77
CA LEU A 200 8.35 12.10 -20.86
C LEU A 200 9.23 12.89 -21.84
N LYS A 201 9.52 12.32 -23.01
CA LYS A 201 10.19 13.07 -24.10
C LYS A 201 9.41 13.17 -25.41
N ASN A 202 8.26 12.53 -25.59
CA ASN A 202 7.54 12.58 -26.87
C ASN A 202 6.00 12.60 -26.73
N THR A 203 5.47 13.58 -26.01
CA THR A 203 4.10 14.10 -26.22
C THR A 203 4.09 15.59 -25.91
#